data_AF-A0A2A6E120-F1
#
_entry.id   AF-A0A2A6E120-F1
#
_cell.length_a   1.000
_cell.length_b   1.000
_cell.length_c   1.000
_cell.angle_alpha   90.00
_cell.angle_beta   90.00
_cell.angle_gamma   90.00
#
_symmetry.space_group_name_H-M   'P 1'
#
loop_
_entity.id
_entity.type
_entity.pdbx_description
1 polymer ?
#
loop_
_entity_poly.entity_id
_entity_poly.type
_entity_poly.pdbx_seq_one_letter_code
_entity_poly.pdbx_strand_id
1 'polypeptide(L)'
;MTFRLVLALALGGLIGFEREWGGHPAGFRTHILVCLGSAVVMLLSEYGFSQFAAEPNVQMDPARLAAQVISGIGFLGAGTILRTGFTISGLTTAASLWVVAAIGLAAGAGFYYGAVVSTVLAVISLFFLNKLEKIFSQAKKEREVIVRFRRGTPALSGVVALFAGSGVQISKLTVESDDEADIEVAHMLVKVKVKNAWRPEQLTAELLSVEGVVGAELPGGGA
;
A
#
# COMPACT_ATOMS: atom_id res chain seq x y z
N MET A 1 -2.42 33.20 13.98
CA MET A 1 -2.03 32.45 12.77
C MET A 1 -1.11 31.27 13.06
N THR A 2 -0.01 31.45 13.78
CA THR A 2 0.99 30.38 14.04
C THR A 2 0.38 29.09 14.59
N PHE A 3 -0.53 29.19 15.57
CA PHE A 3 -1.23 28.02 16.12
C PHE A 3 -1.96 27.19 15.05
N ARG A 4 -2.63 27.84 14.09
CA ARG A 4 -3.36 27.15 13.01
C ARG A 4 -2.42 26.34 12.12
N LEU A 5 -1.24 26.89 11.83
CA LEU A 5 -0.21 26.22 11.02
C LEU A 5 0.45 25.06 11.76
N VAL A 6 0.77 25.25 13.04
CA VAL A 6 1.32 24.18 13.90
C VAL A 6 0.31 23.04 14.06
N LEU A 7 -0.97 23.37 14.24
CA LEU A 7 -2.04 22.38 14.30
C LEU A 7 -2.16 21.62 12.98
N ALA A 8 -2.18 22.30 11.83
CA ALA A 8 -2.22 21.66 10.52
C ALA A 8 -1.03 20.70 10.31
N LEU A 9 0.18 21.13 10.70
CA LEU A 9 1.39 20.30 10.65
C LEU A 9 1.24 19.04 11.51
N ALA A 10 0.75 19.18 12.74
CA ALA A 10 0.55 18.06 13.66
C ALA A 10 -0.51 17.06 13.15
N LEU A 11 -1.66 17.57 12.68
CA LEU A 11 -2.76 16.73 12.17
C LEU A 11 -2.37 16.01 10.87
N GLY A 12 -1.74 16.71 9.92
CA GLY A 12 -1.23 16.12 8.69
C GLY A 12 -0.12 15.10 8.97
N GLY A 13 0.74 15.38 9.95
CA GLY A 13 1.77 14.46 10.43
C GLY A 13 1.18 13.19 11.02
N LEU A 14 0.11 13.26 11.81
CA LEU A 14 -0.50 12.08 12.43
C LEU A 14 -0.97 11.07 11.38
N ILE A 15 -1.63 11.54 10.33
CA ILE A 15 -2.04 10.69 9.20
C ILE A 15 -0.81 10.21 8.44
N GLY A 16 0.10 11.13 8.10
CA GLY A 16 1.32 10.81 7.35
C GLY A 16 2.22 9.77 8.03
N PHE A 17 2.24 9.74 9.36
CA PHE A 17 3.03 8.79 10.15
C PHE A 17 2.49 7.36 9.99
N GLU A 18 1.16 7.19 10.05
CA GLU A 18 0.52 5.90 9.75
C GLU A 18 0.86 5.46 8.31
N ARG A 19 0.79 6.38 7.36
CA ARG A 19 1.07 6.08 5.95
C ARG A 19 2.52 5.64 5.72
N GLU A 20 3.49 6.35 6.31
CA GLU A 20 4.91 6.01 6.19
C GLU A 20 5.25 4.70 6.91
N TRP A 21 4.69 4.48 8.11
CA TRP A 21 4.83 3.19 8.80
C TRP A 21 4.30 2.04 7.95
N GLY A 22 3.17 2.24 7.29
CA GLY A 22 2.58 1.26 6.38
C GLY A 22 3.32 1.07 5.05
N GLY A 23 4.42 1.81 4.79
CA GLY A 23 5.20 1.69 3.56
C GLY A 23 4.50 2.21 2.30
N HIS A 24 3.57 3.17 2.45
CA HIS A 24 2.77 3.66 1.33
C HIS A 24 3.50 4.74 0.50
N PRO A 25 3.14 4.91 -0.80
CA PRO A 25 3.85 5.81 -1.72
C PRO A 25 3.94 7.28 -1.25
N ALA A 26 2.87 7.81 -0.64
CA ALA A 26 2.91 9.11 0.03
C ALA A 26 2.99 8.89 1.53
N GLY A 27 4.11 9.30 2.13
CA GLY A 27 4.42 9.14 3.55
C GLY A 27 4.23 10.43 4.37
N PHE A 28 4.99 10.55 5.44
CA PHE A 28 4.87 11.60 6.44
C PHE A 28 5.09 13.00 5.87
N ARG A 29 6.19 13.19 5.14
CA ARG A 29 6.55 14.49 4.54
C ARG A 29 5.47 15.00 3.60
N THR A 30 4.90 14.13 2.76
CA THR A 30 3.87 14.53 1.80
C THR A 30 2.60 15.00 2.50
N HIS A 31 2.10 14.27 3.49
CA HIS A 31 0.88 14.65 4.21
C HIS A 31 1.07 15.93 5.04
N ILE A 32 2.25 16.12 5.66
CA ILE A 32 2.57 17.38 6.35
C ILE A 32 2.51 18.56 5.38
N LEU A 33 3.20 18.47 4.24
CA LEU A 33 3.29 19.57 3.28
C LEU A 33 1.93 19.89 2.65
N VAL A 34 1.11 18.88 2.34
CA VAL A 34 -0.25 19.09 1.83
C VAL A 34 -1.12 19.77 2.89
N CYS A 35 -1.13 19.27 4.13
CA CYS A 35 -1.95 19.86 5.20
C CYS A 35 -1.54 21.31 5.49
N LEU A 36 -0.24 21.55 5.62
CA LEU A 36 0.33 22.87 5.88
C LEU A 36 0.05 23.83 4.71
N GLY A 37 0.30 23.39 3.47
CA GLY A 37 0.03 24.18 2.27
C GLY A 37 -1.43 24.60 2.16
N SER A 38 -2.35 23.67 2.38
CA SER A 38 -3.79 23.97 2.44
C SER A 38 -4.14 24.98 3.54
N ALA A 39 -3.55 24.85 4.73
CA ALA A 39 -3.77 25.82 5.81
C ALA A 39 -3.24 27.21 5.44
N VAL A 40 -2.07 27.31 4.81
CA VAL A 40 -1.53 28.59 4.30
C VAL A 40 -2.45 29.19 3.26
N VAL A 41 -2.95 28.40 2.30
CA VAL A 41 -3.87 28.91 1.26
C VAL A 41 -5.17 29.42 1.88
N MET A 42 -5.71 28.71 2.89
CA MET A 42 -6.92 29.19 3.59
C MET A 42 -6.67 30.50 4.34
N LEU A 43 -5.52 30.62 5.02
CA LEU A 43 -5.13 31.88 5.68
C LEU A 43 -4.93 33.01 4.66
N LEU A 44 -4.30 32.72 3.52
CA LEU A 44 -4.17 33.68 2.43
C LEU A 44 -5.55 34.13 1.92
N SER A 45 -6.51 33.20 1.86
CA SER A 45 -7.87 33.50 1.43
C SER A 45 -8.66 34.34 2.44
N GLU A 46 -8.42 34.16 3.73
CA GLU A 46 -9.11 34.89 4.80
C GLU A 46 -8.50 36.28 5.04
N TYR A 47 -7.16 36.38 5.00
CA TYR A 47 -6.45 37.58 5.44
C TYR A 47 -5.67 38.31 4.34
N GLY A 48 -5.29 37.62 3.25
CA GLY A 48 -4.40 38.18 2.22
C GLY A 48 -4.98 39.35 1.44
N PHE A 49 -6.30 39.52 1.46
CA PHE A 49 -7.03 40.54 0.72
C PHE A 49 -7.77 41.53 1.62
N SER A 50 -7.51 41.52 2.93
CA SER A 50 -8.25 42.33 3.92
C SER A 50 -8.22 43.84 3.63
N GLN A 51 -7.14 44.33 3.01
CA GLN A 51 -6.99 45.74 2.61
C GLN A 51 -8.00 46.20 1.55
N PHE A 52 -8.51 45.27 0.74
CA PHE A 52 -9.49 45.57 -0.31
C PHE A 52 -10.94 45.41 0.17
N ALA A 53 -11.15 44.92 1.40
CA ALA A 53 -12.48 44.62 1.94
C ALA A 53 -13.40 45.85 2.07
N ALA A 54 -12.83 47.05 2.14
CA ALA A 54 -13.56 48.31 2.29
C ALA A 54 -13.94 48.95 0.94
N GLU A 55 -13.51 48.38 -0.20
CA GLU A 55 -13.82 48.92 -1.52
C GLU A 55 -15.27 48.62 -1.93
N PRO A 56 -16.03 49.61 -2.45
CA PRO A 56 -17.47 49.47 -2.69
C PRO A 56 -17.89 48.35 -3.66
N ASN A 57 -16.96 47.85 -4.49
CA ASN A 57 -17.22 46.83 -5.50
C ASN A 57 -16.43 45.52 -5.26
N VAL A 58 -15.83 45.34 -4.07
CA VAL A 58 -15.05 44.15 -3.75
C VAL A 58 -15.86 43.21 -2.86
N GLN A 59 -16.20 42.05 -3.39
CA GLN A 59 -16.78 40.95 -2.61
C GLN A 59 -15.70 39.92 -2.29
N MET A 60 -15.41 39.77 -0.99
CA MET A 60 -14.47 38.77 -0.49
C MET A 60 -15.14 37.40 -0.43
N ASP A 61 -14.58 36.42 -1.16
CA ASP A 61 -15.03 35.03 -1.12
C ASP A 61 -13.86 34.10 -0.77
N PRO A 62 -13.66 33.79 0.52
CA PRO A 62 -12.63 32.87 0.98
C PRO A 62 -12.81 31.44 0.46
N ALA A 63 -14.01 31.04 0.04
CA ALA A 63 -14.26 29.70 -0.47
C ALA A 63 -13.59 29.48 -1.84
N ARG A 64 -13.29 30.54 -2.60
CA ARG A 64 -12.67 30.42 -3.93
C ARG A 64 -11.28 29.79 -3.89
N LEU A 65 -10.37 30.27 -3.03
CA LEU A 65 -9.04 29.66 -2.94
C LEU A 65 -9.11 28.27 -2.30
N ALA A 66 -9.99 28.07 -1.32
CA ALA A 66 -10.23 26.75 -0.73
C ALA A 66 -10.69 25.73 -1.79
N ALA A 67 -11.59 26.12 -2.70
CA ALA A 67 -12.02 25.28 -3.81
C ALA A 67 -10.87 24.94 -4.77
N GLN A 68 -9.94 25.86 -5.00
CA GLN A 68 -8.76 25.58 -5.83
C GLN A 68 -7.80 24.58 -5.18
N VAL A 69 -7.71 24.54 -3.85
CA VAL A 69 -6.94 23.49 -3.14
C VAL A 69 -7.57 22.11 -3.37
N ILE A 70 -8.89 22.00 -3.24
CA ILE A 70 -9.62 20.74 -3.48
C ILE A 70 -9.53 20.29 -4.95
N SER A 71 -9.54 21.24 -5.89
CA SER A 71 -9.29 20.94 -7.30
C SER A 71 -7.84 20.48 -7.52
N GLY A 72 -6.87 21.21 -6.97
CA GLY A 72 -5.43 20.95 -7.15
C GLY A 72 -4.96 19.62 -6.55
N ILE A 73 -5.50 19.20 -5.40
CA ILE A 73 -5.13 17.91 -4.81
C ILE A 73 -5.53 16.73 -5.70
N GLY A 74 -6.52 16.91 -6.58
CA GLY A 74 -6.91 15.91 -7.58
C GLY A 74 -5.75 15.47 -8.48
N PHE A 75 -4.84 16.40 -8.83
CA PHE A 75 -3.64 16.09 -9.62
C PHE A 75 -2.63 15.23 -8.83
N LEU A 76 -2.35 15.58 -7.58
CA LEU A 76 -1.46 14.79 -6.72
C LEU A 76 -2.06 13.41 -6.43
N GLY A 77 -3.37 13.36 -6.20
CA GLY A 77 -4.12 12.11 -6.03
C GLY A 77 -3.97 11.20 -7.24
N ALA A 78 -4.22 11.71 -8.45
CA ALA A 78 -4.02 10.96 -9.69
C ALA A 78 -2.57 10.48 -9.86
N GLY A 79 -1.58 11.29 -9.50
CA GLY A 79 -0.16 10.93 -9.55
C GLY A 79 0.23 9.77 -8.62
N THR A 80 -0.55 9.51 -7.57
CA THR A 80 -0.33 8.36 -6.67
C THR A 80 -1.05 7.08 -7.09
N ILE A 81 -1.98 7.15 -8.05
CA ILE A 81 -2.73 6.00 -8.53
C ILE A 81 -1.96 5.37 -9.69
N LEU A 82 -1.47 4.15 -9.47
CA LEU A 82 -0.71 3.40 -10.47
C LEU A 82 -1.49 2.19 -10.94
N ARG A 83 -1.49 1.95 -12.25
CA ARG A 83 -2.08 0.76 -12.87
C ARG A 83 -0.99 -0.11 -13.45
N THR A 84 -0.95 -1.37 -13.03
CA THR A 84 -0.04 -2.40 -13.56
C THR A 84 -0.88 -3.58 -14.03
N GLY A 85 -1.12 -3.65 -15.34
CA GLY A 85 -2.03 -4.64 -15.95
C GLY A 85 -3.47 -4.49 -15.42
N PHE A 86 -3.93 -5.51 -14.69
CA PHE A 86 -5.24 -5.55 -14.05
C PHE A 86 -5.24 -5.06 -12.58
N THR A 87 -4.07 -4.74 -12.02
CA THR A 87 -3.94 -4.30 -10.63
C THR A 87 -3.86 -2.79 -10.57
N ILE A 88 -4.63 -2.17 -9.65
CA ILE A 88 -4.58 -0.73 -9.35
C ILE A 88 -4.07 -0.57 -7.91
N SER A 89 -3.06 0.27 -7.71
CA SER A 89 -2.52 0.61 -6.40
C SER A 89 -2.61 2.12 -6.15
N GLY A 90 -2.50 2.52 -4.88
CA GLY A 90 -2.44 3.93 -4.49
C GLY A 90 -3.78 4.66 -4.32
N LEU A 91 -4.93 3.99 -4.51
CA LEU A 91 -6.27 4.57 -4.30
C LEU A 91 -6.43 5.17 -2.89
N THR A 92 -6.06 4.42 -1.85
CA THR A 92 -6.13 4.90 -0.46
C THR A 92 -5.18 6.07 -0.19
N THR A 93 -4.03 6.09 -0.86
CA THR A 93 -3.08 7.21 -0.76
C THR A 93 -3.64 8.48 -1.40
N ALA A 94 -4.28 8.37 -2.56
CA ALA A 94 -4.97 9.49 -3.18
C ALA A 94 -6.10 10.04 -2.28
N ALA A 95 -6.90 9.13 -1.69
CA ALA A 95 -7.95 9.49 -0.76
C ALA A 95 -7.41 10.14 0.52
N SER A 96 -6.31 9.64 1.10
CA SER A 96 -5.71 10.21 2.31
C SER A 96 -5.16 11.61 2.07
N LEU A 97 -4.54 11.86 0.91
CA LEU A 97 -4.08 13.20 0.52
C LEU A 97 -5.25 14.18 0.36
N TRP A 98 -6.37 13.74 -0.23
CA TRP A 98 -7.57 14.55 -0.36
C TRP A 98 -8.16 14.95 1.01
N VAL A 99 -8.28 13.98 1.92
CA VAL A 99 -8.76 14.22 3.30
C VAL A 99 -7.82 15.16 4.05
N VAL A 100 -6.51 14.98 3.93
CA VAL A 100 -5.51 15.83 4.58
C VAL A 100 -5.54 17.26 4.06
N ALA A 101 -5.76 17.46 2.75
CA ALA A 101 -5.95 18.80 2.21
C ALA A 101 -7.17 19.50 2.84
N ALA A 102 -8.29 18.80 2.99
CA ALA A 102 -9.49 19.32 3.65
C ALA A 102 -9.26 19.62 5.14
N ILE A 103 -8.52 18.77 5.87
CA ILE A 103 -8.13 19.02 7.27
C ILE A 103 -7.27 20.28 7.38
N GLY A 104 -6.32 20.48 6.46
CA GLY A 104 -5.50 21.69 6.39
C GLY A 104 -6.33 22.95 6.17
N LEU A 105 -7.29 22.91 5.25
CA LEU A 105 -8.25 24.00 5.04
C LEU A 105 -9.07 24.28 6.32
N ALA A 106 -9.60 23.24 6.98
CA ALA A 106 -10.37 23.39 8.21
C ALA A 106 -9.53 24.00 9.35
N ALA A 107 -8.29 23.53 9.54
CA ALA A 107 -7.37 24.09 10.52
C ALA A 107 -7.02 25.55 10.19
N GLY A 108 -6.75 25.86 8.92
CA GLY A 108 -6.47 27.20 8.42
C GLY A 108 -7.63 28.17 8.61
N ALA A 109 -8.87 27.71 8.41
CA ALA A 109 -10.10 28.49 8.60
C ALA A 109 -10.48 28.70 10.09
N GLY A 110 -9.78 28.02 11.01
CA GLY A 110 -10.11 28.07 12.43
C GLY A 110 -11.15 27.04 12.90
N PHE A 111 -11.59 26.12 12.03
CA PHE A 111 -12.55 25.07 12.36
C PHE A 111 -11.86 23.86 13.03
N TYR A 112 -11.32 24.09 14.23
CA TYR A 112 -10.45 23.14 14.92
C TYR A 112 -11.15 21.83 15.29
N TYR A 113 -12.40 21.91 15.77
CA TYR A 113 -13.16 20.72 16.13
C TYR A 113 -13.33 19.78 14.92
N GLY A 114 -13.74 20.33 13.77
CA GLY A 114 -13.86 19.56 12.54
C GLY A 114 -12.52 18.99 12.07
N ALA A 115 -11.45 19.76 12.15
CA ALA A 115 -10.11 19.30 11.77
C ALA A 115 -9.64 18.12 12.64
N VAL A 116 -9.78 18.23 13.97
CA VAL A 116 -9.36 17.18 14.91
C VAL A 116 -10.22 15.92 14.76
N VAL A 117 -11.55 16.06 14.76
CA VAL A 117 -12.46 14.90 14.62
C VAL A 117 -12.22 14.18 13.30
N SER A 118 -12.08 14.93 12.19
CA SER A 118 -11.80 14.33 10.88
C SER A 118 -10.47 13.60 10.85
N THR A 119 -9.44 14.15 11.51
CA THR A 119 -8.13 13.49 11.61
C THR A 119 -8.23 12.18 12.39
N VAL A 120 -8.91 12.18 13.54
CA VAL A 120 -9.12 10.97 14.35
C VAL A 120 -9.87 9.90 13.57
N LEU A 121 -10.97 10.27 12.90
CA LEU A 121 -11.74 9.32 12.07
C LEU A 121 -10.91 8.78 10.90
N ALA A 122 -10.11 9.62 10.25
CA ALA A 122 -9.22 9.18 9.17
C ALA A 122 -8.17 8.17 9.67
N VAL A 123 -7.51 8.45 10.79
CA VAL A 123 -6.52 7.54 11.39
C VAL A 123 -7.17 6.22 11.83
N ILE A 124 -8.35 6.27 12.46
CA ILE A 124 -9.11 5.07 12.83
C ILE A 124 -9.42 4.24 11.59
N SER A 125 -9.93 4.86 10.52
CA SER A 125 -10.26 4.19 9.27
C SER A 125 -9.03 3.50 8.68
N LEU A 126 -7.92 4.22 8.54
CA LEU A 126 -6.67 3.69 8.00
C LEU A 126 -6.12 2.52 8.85
N PHE A 127 -6.13 2.66 10.17
CA PHE A 127 -5.58 1.66 11.08
C PHE A 127 -6.44 0.38 11.16
N PHE A 128 -7.77 0.51 11.28
CA PHE A 128 -8.67 -0.63 11.38
C PHE A 128 -8.68 -1.43 10.08
N LEU A 129 -8.73 -0.76 8.93
CA LEU A 129 -8.73 -1.42 7.62
C LEU A 129 -7.42 -2.16 7.35
N ASN A 130 -6.27 -1.56 7.69
CA ASN A 130 -4.97 -2.24 7.56
C ASN A 130 -4.89 -3.52 8.42
N LYS A 131 -5.45 -3.51 9.64
CA LYS A 131 -5.52 -4.72 10.46
C LYS A 131 -6.48 -5.75 9.87
N LEU A 132 -7.64 -5.32 9.40
CA LEU A 132 -8.62 -6.22 8.78
C LEU A 132 -8.04 -6.88 7.53
N GLU A 133 -7.39 -6.10 6.67
CA GLU A 133 -6.74 -6.61 5.46
C GLU A 133 -5.64 -7.61 5.81
N LYS A 134 -4.82 -7.35 6.83
CA LYS A 134 -3.82 -8.33 7.30
C LYS A 134 -4.45 -9.62 7.83
N ILE A 135 -5.58 -9.54 8.53
CA ILE A 135 -6.31 -10.72 9.03
C ILE A 135 -6.89 -11.53 7.86
N PHE A 136 -7.51 -10.86 6.89
CA PHE A 136 -8.07 -11.51 5.69
C PHE A 136 -7.00 -11.99 4.70
N SER A 137 -5.85 -11.31 4.63
CA SER A 137 -4.71 -11.65 3.77
C SER A 137 -3.86 -12.79 4.34
N GLN A 138 -3.77 -12.91 5.67
CA GLN A 138 -3.18 -14.11 6.32
C GLN A 138 -3.92 -15.39 5.92
N ALA A 139 -5.24 -15.33 5.65
CA ALA A 139 -6.02 -16.44 5.11
C ALA A 139 -5.69 -16.77 3.63
N LYS A 140 -4.82 -15.99 2.99
CA LYS A 140 -4.51 -16.02 1.55
C LYS A 140 -2.99 -16.03 1.26
N LYS A 141 -2.14 -16.41 2.24
CA LYS A 141 -0.68 -16.49 2.07
C LYS A 141 -0.32 -17.47 0.93
N GLU A 142 0.12 -16.92 -0.19
CA GLU A 142 0.83 -17.67 -1.22
C GLU A 142 2.26 -17.92 -0.71
N ARG A 143 2.69 -19.18 -0.70
CA ARG A 143 4.07 -19.57 -0.38
C ARG A 143 4.78 -19.95 -1.66
N GLU A 144 5.97 -19.42 -1.86
CA GLU A 144 6.82 -19.74 -3.00
C GLU A 144 7.67 -20.95 -2.68
N VAL A 145 7.56 -22.01 -3.48
CA VAL A 145 8.32 -23.25 -3.35
C VAL A 145 9.25 -23.36 -4.54
N ILE A 146 10.55 -23.51 -4.29
CA ILE A 146 11.55 -23.73 -5.34
C ILE A 146 11.87 -25.21 -5.39
N VAL A 147 11.64 -25.85 -6.53
CA VAL A 147 12.01 -27.26 -6.76
C VAL A 147 13.07 -27.34 -7.85
N ARG A 148 14.16 -28.05 -7.57
CA ARG A 148 15.24 -28.33 -8.51
C ARG A 148 15.14 -29.77 -8.99
N PHE A 149 15.15 -30.00 -10.29
CA PHE A 149 15.12 -31.34 -10.88
C PHE A 149 16.13 -31.50 -12.01
N ARG A 150 16.51 -32.76 -12.28
CA ARG A 150 17.42 -33.15 -13.35
C ARG A 150 16.67 -33.16 -14.69
N ARG A 151 17.18 -32.47 -15.71
CA ARG A 151 16.54 -32.43 -17.05
C ARG A 151 16.57 -33.80 -17.73
N GLY A 152 15.60 -34.01 -18.63
CA GLY A 152 15.28 -35.31 -19.21
C GLY A 152 14.43 -36.24 -18.32
N THR A 153 14.21 -35.91 -17.05
CA THR A 153 13.32 -36.70 -16.16
C THR A 153 11.88 -36.16 -16.19
N PRO A 154 10.86 -37.03 -16.03
CA PRO A 154 9.46 -36.60 -15.90
C PRO A 154 9.14 -36.04 -14.50
N ALA A 155 10.11 -35.46 -13.79
CA ALA A 155 9.94 -35.00 -12.41
C ALA A 155 8.80 -33.98 -12.24
N LEU A 156 8.57 -33.14 -13.26
CA LEU A 156 7.52 -32.12 -13.23
C LEU A 156 6.12 -32.70 -13.02
N SER A 157 5.78 -33.78 -13.73
CA SER A 157 4.46 -34.41 -13.60
C SER A 157 4.28 -35.07 -12.24
N GLY A 158 5.35 -35.64 -11.68
CA GLY A 158 5.37 -36.19 -10.31
C GLY A 158 5.13 -35.11 -9.25
N VAL A 159 5.81 -33.96 -9.36
CA VAL A 159 5.64 -32.84 -8.42
C VAL A 159 4.22 -32.24 -8.49
N VAL A 160 3.68 -32.06 -9.70
CA VAL A 160 2.32 -31.56 -9.89
C VAL A 160 1.28 -32.54 -9.33
N ALA A 161 1.46 -33.85 -9.55
CA ALA A 161 0.58 -34.88 -9.01
C ALA A 161 0.61 -34.93 -7.48
N LEU A 162 1.80 -34.79 -6.88
CA LEU A 162 1.98 -34.74 -5.44
C LEU A 162 1.26 -33.54 -4.83
N PHE A 163 1.42 -32.35 -5.41
CA PHE A 163 0.68 -31.16 -4.96
C PHE A 163 -0.84 -31.34 -5.09
N ALA A 164 -1.32 -31.95 -6.18
CA ALA A 164 -2.75 -32.25 -6.34
C ALA A 164 -3.26 -33.23 -5.27
N GLY A 165 -2.48 -34.27 -4.93
CA GLY A 165 -2.80 -35.26 -3.90
C GLY A 165 -2.77 -34.72 -2.47
N SER A 166 -1.84 -33.81 -2.17
CA SER A 166 -1.68 -33.21 -0.84
C SER A 166 -2.64 -32.02 -0.57
N GLY A 167 -3.60 -31.77 -1.47
CA GLY A 167 -4.62 -30.72 -1.33
C GLY A 167 -4.11 -29.30 -1.60
N VAL A 168 -3.04 -29.18 -2.39
CA VAL A 168 -2.27 -27.97 -2.57
C VAL A 168 -2.60 -27.34 -3.91
N GLN A 169 -3.15 -26.12 -3.91
CA GLN A 169 -3.48 -25.41 -5.16
C GLN A 169 -2.28 -24.63 -5.69
N ILE A 170 -1.79 -25.02 -6.87
CA ILE A 170 -0.76 -24.30 -7.62
C ILE A 170 -1.43 -23.08 -8.29
N SER A 171 -0.97 -21.89 -7.95
CA SER A 171 -1.50 -20.63 -8.50
C SER A 171 -0.66 -20.07 -9.66
N LYS A 172 0.66 -20.32 -9.65
CA LYS A 172 1.55 -20.01 -10.76
C LYS A 172 2.72 -21.00 -10.76
N LEU A 173 3.09 -21.45 -11.95
CA LEU A 173 4.24 -22.30 -12.22
C LEU A 173 5.17 -21.51 -13.16
N THR A 174 6.44 -21.37 -12.82
CA THR A 174 7.44 -20.77 -13.71
C THR A 174 8.66 -21.68 -13.73
N VAL A 175 9.15 -22.02 -14.92
CA VAL A 175 10.29 -22.92 -15.12
C VAL A 175 11.39 -22.11 -15.81
N GLU A 176 12.51 -21.96 -15.13
CA GLU A 176 13.72 -21.29 -15.61
C GLU A 176 14.83 -22.34 -15.73
N SER A 177 15.66 -22.27 -16.77
CA SER A 177 16.81 -23.17 -16.95
C SER A 177 18.09 -22.42 -16.58
N ASP A 178 18.93 -23.05 -15.76
CA ASP A 178 20.27 -22.53 -15.43
C ASP A 178 21.31 -23.11 -16.40
N ASP A 179 22.01 -22.25 -17.13
CA ASP A 179 22.92 -22.63 -18.24
C ASP A 179 24.38 -22.83 -17.79
N GLU A 180 24.73 -22.61 -16.51
CA GLU A 180 26.12 -22.51 -16.02
C GLU A 180 26.72 -23.78 -15.39
N ALA A 181 25.97 -24.88 -15.23
CA ALA A 181 26.48 -26.12 -14.62
C ALA A 181 26.32 -27.34 -15.53
N ASP A 182 27.24 -28.30 -15.44
CA ASP A 182 27.18 -29.67 -16.01
C ASP A 182 26.04 -30.53 -15.40
N ILE A 183 25.12 -29.87 -14.70
CA ILE A 183 23.87 -30.33 -14.13
C ILE A 183 22.81 -29.38 -14.68
N GLU A 184 21.93 -29.88 -15.52
CA GLU A 184 20.78 -29.12 -15.99
C GLU A 184 19.82 -28.87 -14.82
N VAL A 185 19.92 -27.71 -14.18
CA VAL A 185 19.05 -27.28 -13.09
C VAL A 185 17.90 -26.48 -13.69
N ALA A 186 16.71 -27.06 -13.70
CA ALA A 186 15.50 -26.29 -13.93
C ALA A 186 15.03 -25.72 -12.58
N HIS A 187 15.05 -24.39 -12.45
CA HIS A 187 14.49 -23.66 -11.31
C HIS A 187 13.00 -23.54 -11.53
N MET A 188 12.21 -24.18 -10.67
CA MET A 188 10.76 -24.07 -10.74
C MET A 188 10.22 -23.27 -9.57
N LEU A 189 9.73 -22.06 -9.85
CA LEU A 189 9.02 -21.23 -8.89
C LEU A 189 7.54 -21.65 -8.90
N VAL A 190 7.13 -22.39 -7.87
CA VAL A 190 5.73 -22.74 -7.65
C VAL A 190 5.14 -21.80 -6.61
N LYS A 191 4.23 -20.91 -7.02
CA LYS A 191 3.43 -20.14 -6.06
C LYS A 191 2.24 -20.96 -5.64
N VAL A 192 2.27 -21.39 -4.39
CA VAL A 192 1.31 -22.30 -3.82
C VAL A 192 0.34 -21.54 -2.91
N LYS A 193 -0.95 -21.68 -3.15
CA LYS A 193 -2.00 -21.13 -2.29
C LYS A 193 -2.51 -22.22 -1.36
N VAL A 194 -2.00 -22.22 -0.14
CA VAL A 194 -2.31 -23.27 0.85
C VAL A 194 -3.53 -22.86 1.66
N LYS A 195 -4.63 -23.63 1.57
CA LYS A 195 -5.86 -23.37 2.34
C LYS A 195 -5.85 -23.93 3.76
N ASN A 196 -4.94 -24.85 4.11
CA ASN A 196 -4.93 -25.57 5.39
C ASN A 196 -3.54 -25.64 6.05
N ALA A 197 -3.52 -25.98 7.35
CA ALA A 197 -2.32 -26.18 8.16
C ALA A 197 -1.39 -27.23 7.53
N TRP A 198 -0.29 -26.75 6.95
CA TRP A 198 0.66 -27.57 6.19
C TRP A 198 1.99 -27.62 6.94
N ARG A 199 2.61 -28.80 6.97
CA ARG A 199 3.89 -29.02 7.65
C ARG A 199 5.01 -28.96 6.61
N PRO A 200 5.86 -27.91 6.60
CA PRO A 200 6.92 -27.76 5.60
C PRO A 200 7.84 -28.98 5.53
N GLU A 201 8.16 -29.55 6.69
CA GLU A 201 9.06 -30.71 6.84
C GLU A 201 8.57 -31.96 6.09
N GLN A 202 7.27 -32.26 6.17
CA GLN A 202 6.69 -33.42 5.49
C GLN A 202 6.72 -33.24 3.98
N LEU A 203 6.46 -32.03 3.51
CA LEU A 203 6.43 -31.80 2.08
C LEU A 203 7.84 -31.72 1.46
N THR A 204 8.84 -31.20 2.17
CA THR A 204 10.22 -31.31 1.69
C THR A 204 10.61 -32.78 1.50
N ALA A 205 10.24 -33.65 2.45
CA ALA A 205 10.52 -35.09 2.35
C ALA A 205 9.74 -35.74 1.19
N GLU A 206 8.47 -35.39 1.01
CA GLU A 206 7.64 -35.87 -0.11
C GLU A 206 8.18 -35.39 -1.47
N LEU A 207 8.61 -34.14 -1.61
CA LEU A 207 9.20 -33.62 -2.84
C LEU A 207 10.53 -34.31 -3.18
N LEU A 208 11.37 -34.57 -2.17
CA LEU A 208 12.63 -35.30 -2.37
C LEU A 208 12.42 -36.78 -2.73
N SER A 209 11.22 -37.33 -2.47
CA SER A 209 10.88 -38.71 -2.85
C SER A 209 10.47 -38.85 -4.33
N VAL A 210 10.23 -37.73 -5.03
CA VAL A 210 9.90 -37.74 -6.46
C VAL A 210 11.16 -37.99 -7.29
N GLU A 211 11.10 -39.02 -8.13
CA GLU A 211 12.22 -39.40 -8.99
C GLU A 211 12.62 -38.25 -9.92
N GLY A 212 13.89 -37.84 -9.84
CA GLY A 212 14.46 -36.73 -10.61
C GLY A 212 14.50 -35.38 -9.88
N VAL A 213 13.93 -35.25 -8.68
CA VAL A 213 14.09 -34.07 -7.82
C VAL A 213 15.43 -34.12 -7.08
N VAL A 214 16.19 -33.04 -7.14
CA VAL A 214 17.54 -32.91 -6.58
C VAL A 214 17.55 -32.02 -5.32
N GLY A 215 16.55 -31.14 -5.18
CA GLY A 215 16.40 -30.29 -4.00
C GLY A 215 15.06 -29.55 -3.99
N ALA A 216 14.59 -29.20 -2.79
CA ALA A 216 13.40 -28.39 -2.58
C ALA A 216 13.66 -27.36 -1.48
N GLU A 217 13.44 -26.08 -1.78
CA GLU A 217 13.52 -24.98 -0.82
C GLU A 217 12.11 -24.44 -0.54
N LEU A 218 11.73 -24.45 0.75
CA LEU A 218 10.44 -23.95 1.24
C LEU A 218 10.65 -22.68 2.08
N PRO A 219 9.72 -21.71 2.03
CA PRO A 219 9.86 -20.45 2.74
C PRO A 219 9.63 -20.68 4.24
N GLY A 220 10.68 -20.45 5.03
CA GLY A 220 10.72 -20.67 6.48
C GLY A 220 11.50 -21.90 6.94
N GLY A 221 12.05 -22.70 6.01
CA GLY A 221 13.02 -23.76 6.31
C GLY A 221 14.42 -23.28 5.99
N GLY A 222 14.94 -22.35 6.78
CA GLY A 222 16.38 -22.13 6.82
C GLY A 222 17.03 -23.39 7.41
N ALA A 223 17.95 -23.98 6.66
CA ALA A 223 19.15 -24.49 7.31
C ALA A 223 19.96 -23.28 7.82
#